data_AF-A0A964V7A7-F1
#
_entry.id   AF-A0A964V7A7-F1
#
_cell.length_a   1.000
_cell.length_b   1.000
_cell.length_c   1.000
_cell.angle_alpha   90.00
_cell.angle_beta   90.00
_cell.angle_gamma   90.00
#
_symmetry.space_group_name_H-M   'P 1'
#
loop_
_entity.id
_entity.type
_entity.pdbx_description
1 polymer ?
#
loop_
_entity_poly.entity_id
_entity_poly.type
_entity_poly.pdbx_seq_one_letter_code
_entity_poly.pdbx_strand_id
1 'polypeptide(L)' 'MSTTVTVRLDEPLREALEARAQASGTTISEVVRDTLREALAERPLGERIGHLKGILELEVEVDDDPWRRQIKERNWRP' A
#
# COMPACT_ATOMS: atom_id res chain seq x y z
N MET A 1 18.17 22.49 -6.80
CA MET A 1 19.25 21.71 -7.45
C MET A 1 18.89 20.24 -7.39
N SER A 2 19.11 19.48 -8.45
CA SER A 2 18.91 18.03 -8.47
C SER A 2 20.23 17.30 -8.22
N THR A 3 20.22 16.31 -7.33
CA THR A 3 21.35 15.42 -7.06
C THR A 3 21.01 14.01 -7.57
N THR A 4 21.93 13.37 -8.28
CA THR A 4 21.75 12.00 -8.78
C THR A 4 22.16 10.99 -7.72
N VAL A 5 21.30 10.01 -7.45
CA VAL A 5 21.57 8.87 -6.58
C VAL A 5 21.49 7.60 -7.42
N THR A 6 22.56 6.81 -7.44
CA THR A 6 22.58 5.51 -8.15
C THR A 6 22.15 4.41 -7.19
N VAL A 7 21.08 3.70 -7.54
CA VAL A 7 20.53 2.58 -6.76
C VAL A 7 20.66 1.30 -7.59
N ARG A 8 21.10 0.22 -6.96
CA ARG A 8 21.11 -1.11 -7.60
C ARG A 8 19.75 -1.74 -7.43
N LEU A 9 19.16 -2.19 -8.53
CA LEU A 9 17.86 -2.86 -8.57
C LEU A 9 18.05 -4.26 -9.14
N ASP A 10 17.22 -5.20 -8.70
CA ASP A 10 17.01 -6.45 -9.39
C ASP A 10 16.10 -6.26 -10.61
N GLU A 11 16.15 -7.20 -11.56
CA GLU A 11 15.39 -7.09 -12.82
C GLU A 11 13.88 -6.95 -12.60
N PRO A 12 13.24 -7.71 -11.68
CA PRO A 12 11.79 -7.58 -11.46
C PRO A 12 11.37 -6.16 -11.01
N LEU A 13 12.17 -5.53 -10.17
CA LEU A 13 11.88 -4.17 -9.70
C LEU A 13 12.10 -3.15 -10.81
N ARG A 14 13.09 -3.36 -11.67
CA ARG A 14 13.32 -2.52 -12.85
C ARG A 14 12.13 -2.60 -13.82
N GLU A 15 11.66 -3.81 -14.14
CA GLU A 15 10.50 -4.02 -15.01
C GLU A 15 9.23 -3.36 -14.44
N ALA A 16 9.00 -3.48 -13.13
CA ALA A 16 7.85 -2.86 -12.48
C ALA A 16 7.89 -1.32 -12.56
N LEU A 17 9.07 -0.71 -12.40
CA LEU A 17 9.25 0.73 -12.56
C LEU A 17 9.01 1.19 -14.01
N GLU A 18 9.52 0.43 -14.98
CA GLU A 18 9.33 0.69 -16.41
C GLU A 18 7.84 0.62 -16.79
N ALA A 19 7.15 -0.45 -16.37
CA ALA A 19 5.72 -0.62 -16.63
C ALA A 19 4.89 0.52 -16.03
N ARG A 20 5.20 0.95 -14.80
CA ARG A 20 4.49 2.06 -14.13
C ARG A 20 4.76 3.41 -14.79
N ALA A 21 6.01 3.65 -15.21
CA ALA A 21 6.38 4.85 -15.95
C ALA A 21 5.62 4.93 -17.29
N GLN A 22 5.57 3.82 -18.02
CA GLN A 22 4.83 3.72 -19.28
C GLN A 22 3.32 3.94 -19.09
N ALA A 23 2.73 3.31 -18.08
CA ALA A 23 1.30 3.45 -17.78
C ALA A 23 0.91 4.88 -17.39
N SER A 24 1.85 5.63 -16.78
CA SER A 24 1.61 7.00 -16.31
C SER A 24 2.06 8.07 -17.32
N GLY A 25 2.71 7.68 -18.43
CA GLY A 25 3.30 8.62 -19.39
C GLY A 25 4.45 9.45 -18.81
N THR A 26 5.14 8.94 -17.79
CA THR A 26 6.23 9.64 -17.08
C THR A 26 7.56 8.89 -17.25
N THR A 27 8.65 9.47 -16.76
CA THR A 27 9.96 8.80 -16.73
C THR A 27 10.13 7.90 -15.51
N ILE A 28 11.02 6.90 -15.59
CA ILE A 28 11.41 6.07 -14.44
C ILE A 28 11.90 6.93 -13.28
N SER A 29 12.71 7.96 -13.57
CA SER A 29 13.25 8.88 -12.57
C SER A 29 12.17 9.70 -11.86
N GLU A 30 11.07 10.03 -12.52
CA GLU A 30 9.91 10.66 -11.89
C GLU A 30 9.20 9.68 -10.96
N VAL A 31 8.90 8.47 -11.44
CA VAL A 31 8.27 7.42 -10.62
C VAL A 31 9.08 7.14 -9.36
N VAL A 32 10.41 7.01 -9.49
CA VAL A 32 11.30 6.77 -8.35
C VAL A 32 11.30 7.97 -7.39
N ARG A 33 11.43 9.20 -7.90
CA ARG A 33 11.41 10.41 -7.05
C ARG A 33 10.10 10.55 -6.29
N ASP A 34 8.97 10.32 -6.94
CA ASP A 34 7.65 10.45 -6.32
C ASP A 34 7.43 9.36 -5.28
N THR A 35 7.84 8.12 -5.59
CA THR A 35 7.78 7.01 -4.64
C THR A 35 8.63 7.29 -3.40
N LEU A 36 9.86 7.78 -3.58
CA LEU A 36 10.74 8.13 -2.46
C LEU A 36 10.19 9.32 -1.65
N ARG A 37 9.62 10.33 -2.32
CA ARG A 37 9.01 11.48 -1.65
C ARG A 37 7.84 11.03 -0.77
N GLU A 38 6.98 10.16 -1.30
CA GLU A 38 5.82 9.64 -0.57
C GLU A 38 6.23 8.72 0.59
N ALA A 39 7.24 7.88 0.37
CA ALA A 39 7.75 6.96 1.39
C ALA A 39 8.47 7.69 2.54
N LEU A 40 9.15 8.80 2.25
CA LEU A 40 9.88 9.61 3.22
C LEU A 40 9.04 10.74 3.83
N ALA A 41 7.83 10.97 3.33
CA ALA A 41 6.92 11.95 3.92
C ALA A 41 6.56 11.53 5.36
N GLU A 42 7.06 12.28 6.35
CA GLU A 42 6.64 12.12 7.74
C GLU A 42 5.16 12.47 7.87
N ARG A 43 4.33 11.44 7.99
CA ARG A 43 2.91 11.56 8.30
C ARG A 43 2.60 10.79 9.56
N PRO A 44 1.68 11.29 10.42
CA PRO A 44 1.16 10.53 11.54
C PRO A 44 0.76 9.12 11.07
N LEU A 45 1.10 8.10 11.86
CA LEU A 45 0.83 6.71 11.51
C LEU A 45 -0.64 6.48 11.12
N GLY A 46 -1.57 7.19 11.78
CA GLY A 46 -3.00 7.16 11.49
C GLY A 46 -3.38 7.57 10.07
N GLU A 47 -2.66 8.52 9.46
CA GLU A 47 -2.88 8.90 8.06
C GLU A 47 -2.26 7.87 7.11
N ARG A 48 -1.07 7.36 7.45
CA ARG A 48 -0.37 6.34 6.66
C ARG A 48 -1.15 5.04 6.57
N ILE A 49 -1.84 4.64 7.63
CA ILE A 49 -2.66 3.41 7.67
C ILE A 49 -4.15 3.68 7.46
N GLY A 50 -4.55 4.93 7.22
CA GLY A 50 -5.97 5.31 7.10
C GLY A 50 -6.68 4.54 5.99
N HIS A 51 -6.00 4.30 4.87
CA HIS A 51 -6.50 3.50 3.75
C HIS A 51 -6.56 1.98 4.05
N LEU A 52 -5.88 1.51 5.10
CA LEU A 52 -5.95 0.14 5.59
C LEU A 52 -7.03 -0.03 6.67
N LYS A 53 -7.53 1.08 7.23
CA LYS A 53 -8.60 1.09 8.23
C LYS A 53 -9.95 1.18 7.52
N GLY A 54 -10.37 0.07 6.92
CA GLY A 54 -11.68 -0.09 6.30
C GLY A 54 -12.41 -1.30 6.86
N ILE A 55 -13.74 -1.22 6.94
CA ILE A 55 -14.60 -2.40 7.09
C ILE A 55 -14.78 -2.96 5.68
N LEU A 56 -14.38 -4.22 5.48
CA LEU A 56 -14.71 -4.95 4.26
C LEU A 56 -16.20 -5.30 4.33
N GLU A 57 -17.06 -4.45 3.77
CA GLU A 57 -18.47 -4.77 3.54
C GLU A 57 -18.53 -5.78 2.39
N LEU A 58 -18.37 -7.04 2.75
CA LEU A 58 -18.70 -8.14 1.87
C LEU A 58 -20.24 -8.15 1.74
N GLU A 59 -20.76 -8.15 0.52
CA GLU A 59 -22.17 -8.45 0.25
C GLU A 59 -22.38 -9.93 0.59
N VAL A 60 -22.64 -10.23 1.87
CA VAL A 60 -22.72 -11.63 2.32
C VAL A 60 -24.16 -12.05 2.52
N GLU A 61 -24.64 -12.98 1.69
CA GLU A 61 -25.44 -14.07 2.22
C GLU A 61 -24.49 -15.10 2.81
N VAL A 62 -24.04 -14.89 4.03
CA VAL A 62 -23.47 -15.97 4.86
C VAL A 62 -24.23 -15.92 6.17
N ASP A 63 -25.39 -16.58 6.13
CA ASP A 63 -25.92 -17.19 7.32
C ASP A 63 -24.94 -18.30 7.72
N ASP A 64 -24.43 -18.22 8.95
CA ASP A 64 -23.73 -19.29 9.66
C ASP A 64 -22.22 -19.53 9.43
N ASP A 65 -21.38 -18.47 9.38
CA ASP A 65 -19.91 -18.66 9.47
C ASP A 65 -19.45 -18.83 10.95
N PRO A 66 -19.00 -20.03 11.37
CA PRO A 66 -18.58 -20.31 12.74
C PRO A 66 -17.39 -19.44 13.19
N TRP A 67 -16.56 -18.97 12.25
CA TRP A 67 -15.40 -18.14 12.56
C TRP A 67 -15.78 -16.78 13.10
N ARG A 68 -16.87 -16.19 12.59
CA ARG A 68 -17.33 -14.87 13.02
C ARG A 68 -17.77 -14.88 14.48
N ARG A 69 -18.41 -15.97 14.91
CA ARG A 69 -18.83 -16.17 16.31
C ARG A 69 -17.61 -16.29 17.24
N GLN A 70 -16.64 -17.12 16.86
CA GLN A 70 -15.42 -17.33 17.67
C GLN A 70 -14.58 -16.06 17.82
N ILE A 71 -14.49 -15.24 16.77
CA ILE A 71 -13.78 -13.95 16.82
C ILE A 71 -14.49 -12.98 17.76
N LYS A 72 -15.83 -12.94 17.74
CA LYS A 72 -16.63 -12.05 18.58
C LYS A 72 -16.55 -12.43 20.06
N GLU A 73 -16.60 -13.73 20.37
CA GLU A 73 -16.42 -14.27 21.73
C GLU A 73 -15.03 -13.96 22.31
N ARG A 74 -13.96 -14.02 21.48
CA ARG A 74 -12.58 -13.82 21.96
C ARG A 74 -12.11 -12.36 21.99
N ASN A 75 -12.68 -11.49 21.16
CA ASN A 75 -12.24 -10.09 21.06
C ASN A 75 -13.09 -9.11 21.88
N TRP A 76 -14.10 -9.59 22.61
CA TRP A 76 -14.81 -8.74 23.55
C TRP A 76 -13.88 -8.35 24.71
N ARG A 77 -13.52 -7.07 24.77
CA ARG A 77 -12.97 -6.43 25.96
C ARG A 77 -14.11 -5.61 26.60
N PRO A 78 -14.25 -5.61 27.94
CA PRO A 78 -15.29 -4.83 28.62
C PRO A 78 -15.15 -3.33 28.35
#